data_AF-A0A1W6N223-F1
#
_entry.id   AF-A0A1W6N223-F1
#
_cell.length_a   1.000
_cell.length_b   1.000
_cell.length_c   1.000
_cell.angle_alpha   90.00
_cell.angle_beta   90.00
_cell.angle_gamma   90.00
#
_symmetry.space_group_name_H-M   'P 1'
#
loop_
_entity.id
_entity.type
_entity.pdbx_description
1 polymer ?
#
loop_
_entity_poly.entity_id
_entity_poly.type
_entity_poly.pdbx_seq_one_letter_code
_entity_poly.pdbx_strand_id
1 'polypeptide(L)' 'MLSIRDPRAAELAKLLAARRKTTMTEAIIVALENELKRERERVPLPERLARLAVKARKLAGPKGRDVPKEELDEFWGQ' A
#
# COMPACT_ATOMS: atom_id res chain seq x y z
N MET A 1 -14.56 -14.31 3.27
CA MET A 1 -13.76 -15.44 3.80
C MET A 1 -12.85 -15.94 2.67
N LEU A 2 -11.54 -15.69 2.76
CA LEU A 2 -10.59 -16.17 1.76
C LEU A 2 -10.32 -17.66 2.05
N SER A 3 -10.66 -18.57 1.13
CA SER A 3 -10.33 -19.99 1.25
C SER A 3 -9.11 -20.25 0.36
N ILE A 4 -7.97 -20.55 0.98
CA ILE A 4 -6.77 -21.00 0.27
C ILE A 4 -7.03 -22.44 -0.16
N ARG A 5 -7.35 -22.64 -1.45
CA ARG A 5 -7.61 -23.96 -2.03
C ARG A 5 -6.34 -24.69 -2.47
N ASP A 6 -5.23 -23.98 -2.55
CA ASP A 6 -3.94 -24.53 -2.90
C ASP A 6 -3.26 -25.15 -1.66
N PRO A 7 -2.96 -26.47 -1.67
CA PRO A 7 -2.39 -27.14 -0.51
C PRO A 7 -0.98 -26.64 -0.16
N ARG A 8 -0.19 -26.21 -1.15
CA ARG A 8 1.15 -25.67 -0.92
C ARG A 8 1.09 -24.32 -0.22
N ALA A 9 0.15 -23.46 -0.60
CA ALA A 9 -0.06 -22.17 0.08
C ALA A 9 -0.48 -22.36 1.55
N ALA A 10 -1.32 -23.36 1.84
CA ALA A 10 -1.70 -23.69 3.22
C ALA A 10 -0.49 -24.15 4.06
N GLU A 11 0.38 -25.02 3.51
CA GLU A 11 1.58 -25.48 4.21
C GLU A 11 2.59 -24.35 4.47
N LEU A 12 2.80 -23.47 3.49
CA LEU A 12 3.65 -22.29 3.67
C LEU A 12 3.12 -21.35 4.77
N ALA A 13 1.81 -21.13 4.80
CA ALA A 13 1.17 -20.32 5.84
C ALA A 13 1.31 -20.96 7.24
N LYS A 14 1.14 -22.27 7.36
CA LYS A 14 1.37 -23.00 8.62
C LYS A 14 2.81 -22.87 9.10
N LEU A 15 3.78 -23.10 8.22
CA LEU A 15 5.20 -22.99 8.55
C LEU A 15 5.57 -21.57 9.00
N LEU A 16 5.03 -20.54 8.33
CA LEU A 16 5.28 -19.15 8.68
C LEU A 16 4.66 -18.78 10.03
N ALA A 17 3.42 -19.22 10.28
CA ALA A 17 2.73 -19.02 11.53
C ALA A 17 3.46 -19.68 12.71
N ALA A 18 3.91 -20.93 12.53
CA ALA A 18 4.69 -21.65 13.53
C ALA A 18 6.01 -20.94 13.86
N ARG A 19 6.76 -20.48 12.84
CA ARG A 19 8.02 -19.74 13.04
C ARG A 19 7.82 -18.41 13.76
N ARG A 20 6.72 -17.71 13.47
CA ARG A 20 6.40 -16.40 14.05
C ARG A 20 5.58 -16.48 15.35
N LYS A 21 5.19 -17.68 15.79
CA LYS A 21 4.32 -17.93 16.95
C LYS A 21 3.03 -17.09 16.91
N THR A 22 2.42 -17.03 15.74
CA THR A 22 1.21 -16.25 15.46
C THR A 22 0.16 -17.13 14.76
N THR A 23 -1.03 -16.59 14.50
CA THR A 23 -2.08 -17.30 13.75
C THR A 23 -1.74 -17.39 12.26
N MET A 24 -2.28 -18.39 11.56
CA MET A 24 -2.12 -18.49 10.09
C MET A 24 -2.60 -17.22 9.38
N THR A 25 -3.76 -16.68 9.78
CA THR A 25 -4.34 -15.48 9.18
C THR A 25 -3.41 -14.28 9.33
N GLU A 26 -2.91 -14.03 10.53
CA GLU A 26 -2.00 -12.92 10.80
C GLU A 26 -0.66 -13.09 10.07
N ALA A 27 -0.11 -14.31 10.06
CA ALA A 27 1.11 -14.61 9.30
C ALA A 27 0.95 -14.31 7.80
N ILE A 28 -0.19 -14.67 7.21
CA ILE A 28 -0.51 -14.42 5.80
C ILE A 28 -0.64 -12.92 5.53
N ILE A 29 -1.44 -12.20 6.33
CA ILE A 29 -1.65 -10.75 6.16
C ILE A 29 -0.30 -10.02 6.18
N VAL A 30 0.50 -10.27 7.22
CA VAL A 30 1.81 -9.62 7.38
C VAL A 30 2.76 -9.99 6.24
N ALA A 31 2.73 -11.24 5.74
CA ALA A 31 3.54 -11.63 4.59
C ALA A 31 3.15 -10.85 3.32
N LEU A 32 1.85 -10.74 3.05
CA LEU A 32 1.32 -10.02 1.89
C LEU A 32 1.62 -8.51 1.97
N GLU A 33 1.43 -7.90 3.13
CA GLU A 33 1.75 -6.48 3.35
C GLU A 33 3.23 -6.19 3.11
N ASN A 34 4.12 -7.04 3.61
CA ASN A 34 5.55 -6.89 3.41
C ASN A 34 5.94 -7.05 1.93
N GLU A 35 5.34 -7.99 1.21
CA GLU A 35 5.63 -8.20 -0.21
C GLU A 35 5.11 -7.02 -1.05
N LEU A 36 3.90 -6.55 -0.78
CA LEU A 36 3.36 -5.34 -1.41
C LEU A 36 4.22 -4.10 -1.12
N LYS A 37 4.76 -3.99 0.09
CA LYS A 37 5.68 -2.92 0.45
C LYS A 37 6.98 -3.02 -0.36
N ARG A 38 7.59 -4.20 -0.48
CA ARG A 38 8.80 -4.43 -1.28
C ARG A 38 8.58 -4.12 -2.75
N GLU A 39 7.47 -4.58 -3.33
CA GLU A 39 7.11 -4.26 -4.71
C GLU A 39 6.88 -2.76 -4.93
N ARG A 40 6.26 -2.09 -3.95
CA ARG A 40 6.13 -0.62 -3.99
C ARG A 40 7.47 0.08 -3.92
N GLU A 41 8.40 -0.40 -3.09
CA GLU A 41 9.73 0.17 -2.90
C GLU A 41 10.68 -0.12 -4.06
N ARG A 42 10.43 -1.19 -4.83
CA ARG A 42 11.14 -1.48 -6.08
C ARG A 42 11.00 -0.36 -7.11
N VAL A 43 9.91 0.41 -7.02
CA VAL A 43 9.70 1.57 -7.89
C VAL A 43 10.31 2.82 -7.25
N PRO A 44 11.21 3.54 -7.95
CA PRO A 44 11.81 4.76 -7.44
C PRO A 44 10.77 5.75 -6.90
N LEU A 45 11.10 6.43 -5.79
CA LEU A 45 10.23 7.43 -5.17
C LEU A 45 9.71 8.48 -6.18
N PRO A 46 10.54 9.04 -7.08
CA PRO A 46 10.07 10.01 -8.07
C PRO A 46 8.94 9.46 -8.96
N GLU A 47 9.06 8.21 -9.41
CA GLU A 47 8.03 7.57 -10.25
C GLU A 47 6.73 7.32 -9.49
N ARG A 48 6.83 6.98 -8.20
CA ARG A 48 5.67 6.81 -7.32
C ARG A 48 4.95 8.14 -7.11
N LEU A 49 5.69 9.21 -6.85
CA LEU A 49 5.16 10.56 -6.70
C LEU A 49 4.49 11.04 -8.00
N ALA A 50 5.11 10.77 -9.16
CA ALA A 50 4.52 11.09 -10.46
C ALA A 50 3.16 10.40 -10.66
N ARG A 51 3.05 9.10 -10.32
CA ARG A 51 1.76 8.37 -10.39
C ARG A 51 0.71 8.95 -9.45
N LEU A 52 1.09 9.33 -8.23
CA LEU A 52 0.18 9.98 -7.28
C LEU A 52 -0.28 11.35 -7.79
N ALA A 53 0.62 12.15 -8.35
CA ALA A 53 0.29 13.45 -8.93
C ALA A 53 -0.70 13.30 -10.10
N VAL A 54 -0.52 12.31 -10.98
CA VAL A 54 -1.48 12.01 -12.06
C VAL A 54 -2.84 11.61 -11.48
N LYS A 55 -2.87 10.77 -10.45
CA LYS A 55 -4.12 10.36 -9.78
C LYS A 55 -4.82 11.54 -9.12
N ALA A 56 -4.10 12.40 -8.42
CA ALA A 56 -4.64 13.60 -7.78
C ALA A 56 -5.26 14.56 -8.81
N ARG A 57 -4.57 14.81 -9.94
CA ARG A 57 -5.12 15.62 -11.04
C ARG A 57 -6.40 15.03 -11.61
N LYS A 58 -6.47 13.70 -11.77
CA LYS A 58 -7.71 13.03 -12.21
C LYS A 58 -8.86 13.21 -11.22
N LEU A 59 -8.57 13.13 -9.92
CA LEU A 59 -9.56 13.32 -8.86
C LEU A 59 -10.06 14.77 -8.75
N ALA A 60 -9.20 15.75 -9.02
CA ALA A 60 -9.58 17.16 -9.04
C ALA A 60 -10.66 17.45 -10.12
N GLY A 61 -10.67 16.67 -11.20
CA GLY A 61 -11.69 16.74 -12.25
C GLY A 61 -11.71 18.10 -12.97
N PRO A 62 -12.80 18.43 -13.68
CA PRO A 62 -12.91 19.66 -14.47
C PRO A 62 -12.88 20.95 -13.65
N LYS A 63 -13.11 20.85 -12.34
CA LYS A 63 -13.06 21.98 -11.39
C LYS A 63 -11.75 22.03 -10.61
N GLY A 64 -10.77 21.21 -10.99
CA GLY A 64 -9.43 21.30 -10.44
C GLY A 64 -8.87 22.69 -10.67
N ARG A 65 -8.43 23.33 -9.60
CA ARG A 65 -7.75 24.62 -9.64
C ARG A 65 -6.36 24.47 -9.06
N ASP A 66 -5.48 25.36 -9.48
CA ASP A 66 -4.23 25.54 -8.77
C ASP A 66 -4.54 26.12 -7.38
N VAL A 67 -3.92 25.52 -6.37
CA VAL A 67 -3.99 25.98 -4.99
C VAL A 67 -2.73 26.80 -4.73
N PRO A 68 -2.85 28.11 -4.50
CA PRO A 68 -1.70 28.96 -4.23
C PRO A 68 -1.01 28.54 -2.93
N LYS A 69 0.27 28.86 -2.82
CA LYS A 69 1.10 28.40 -1.70
C LYS A 69 0.56 28.90 -0.36
N GLU A 70 0.07 30.13 -0.33
CA GLU A 70 -0.48 30.79 0.85
C GLU A 70 -1.67 30.01 1.43
N GLU A 71 -2.54 29.49 0.56
CA GLU A 71 -3.69 28.68 0.97
C GLU A 71 -3.24 27.31 1.48
N LEU A 72 -2.22 26.70 0.86
CA LEU A 72 -1.63 25.45 1.35
C LEU A 72 -1.03 25.64 2.74
N ASP A 73 -0.22 26.67 2.92
CA ASP A 73 0.47 26.97 4.19
C ASP A 73 -0.56 27.17 5.32
N GLU A 74 -1.68 27.87 5.04
CA GLU A 74 -2.82 28.02 5.97
C GLU A 74 -3.45 26.67 6.37
N PHE A 75 -3.66 25.75 5.42
CA PHE A 75 -4.20 24.41 5.71
C PHE A 75 -3.26 23.56 6.57
N TRP A 76 -1.94 23.75 6.45
CA TRP A 76 -0.92 22.99 7.18
C TRP A 76 -0.44 23.68 8.46
N GLY A 77 -0.99 24.86 8.79
CA GLY A 77 -0.63 25.62 9.97
C GLY A 77 0.83 26.08 10.00
N GLN A 78 1.41 26.36 8.82
CA GLN A 78 2.76 26.88 8.64
C GLN A 78 2.74 28.38 8.34
#